data_AF-A0AAJ6ZTJ5-F1
#
_entry.id   AF-A0AAJ6ZTJ5-F1
#
_cell.length_a   1.000
_cell.length_b   1.000
_cell.length_c   1.000
_cell.angle_alpha   90.00
_cell.angle_beta   90.00
_cell.angle_gamma   90.00
#
_symmetry.space_group_name_H-M   'P 1'
#
loop_
_entity.id
_entity.type
_entity.pdbx_description
1 polymer ?
#
loop_
_entity_poly.entity_id
_entity_poly.type
_entity_poly.pdbx_seq_one_letter_code
_entity_poly.pdbx_strand_id
1 'polypeptide(L)'
;TSYILKMSDISPVLADMKNTVITMPGLHTNQRTVRVTIKSVENNVAILPTKTRPKKLIFYGSDGKAHTYLFKGLEDLHLDERIMQLLSITNTMLARDSENNDNQTYRARHYSVIPLGPRSGLISWVDNVTPLFALYKRWQNREAAIISAKTNKTVNVLRPSELFYNKLNPLLKEAGISTESRKEWPVSILKQVLQELTEETPRDL
;
A
#
# COMPACT_ATOMS: atom_id res chain seq x y z
N THR A 1 1.42 15.10 -7.23
CA THR A 1 0.13 15.79 -7.01
C THR A 1 -0.98 14.79 -7.26
N SER A 2 -1.89 14.59 -6.31
CA SER A 2 -3.07 13.74 -6.53
C SER A 2 -4.07 14.54 -7.37
N TYR A 3 -4.57 13.95 -8.44
CA TYR A 3 -5.63 14.55 -9.25
C TYR A 3 -6.97 14.25 -8.60
N ILE A 4 -7.86 15.24 -8.54
CA ILE A 4 -9.21 15.08 -8.00
C ILE A 4 -10.21 15.17 -9.16
N LEU A 5 -11.14 14.22 -9.23
CA LEU A 5 -12.29 14.25 -10.11
C LEU A 5 -13.56 14.45 -9.29
N LYS A 6 -14.60 15.00 -9.92
CA LYS A 6 -15.95 15.05 -9.34
C LYS A 6 -16.76 13.85 -9.81
N MET A 7 -17.44 13.18 -8.89
CA MET A 7 -18.32 12.05 -9.19
C MET A 7 -19.46 12.48 -10.11
N SER A 8 -20.00 13.69 -9.90
CA SER A 8 -21.02 14.30 -10.77
C SER A 8 -20.62 14.33 -12.23
N ASP A 9 -19.33 14.54 -12.51
CA ASP A 9 -18.83 14.73 -13.87
C ASP A 9 -18.53 13.39 -14.55
N ILE A 10 -18.20 12.35 -13.78
CA ILE A 10 -17.82 11.03 -14.30
C ILE A 10 -18.96 10.00 -14.24
N SER A 11 -19.88 10.13 -13.27
CA SER A 11 -21.01 9.24 -13.07
C SER A 11 -22.12 9.96 -12.27
N PRO A 12 -23.03 10.67 -12.96
CA PRO A 12 -24.19 11.30 -12.32
C PRO A 12 -25.03 10.30 -11.51
N VAL A 13 -25.16 9.06 -12.01
CA VAL A 13 -25.91 7.99 -11.34
C VAL A 13 -25.34 7.67 -9.95
N LEU A 14 -24.01 7.57 -9.82
CA LEU A 14 -23.38 7.34 -8.51
C LEU A 14 -23.41 8.59 -7.62
N ALA A 15 -23.32 9.78 -8.21
CA ALA A 15 -23.39 11.04 -7.48
C ALA A 15 -24.77 11.27 -6.85
N ASP A 16 -25.85 10.92 -7.56
CA ASP A 16 -27.24 11.08 -7.11
C ASP A 16 -27.73 9.91 -6.24
N MET A 17 -26.92 8.86 -6.09
CA MET A 17 -27.24 7.69 -5.28
C MET A 17 -27.44 8.08 -3.81
N LYS A 18 -28.66 7.87 -3.30
CA LYS A 18 -29.03 8.18 -1.90
C LYS A 18 -29.89 7.07 -1.29
N ASN A 19 -29.61 6.74 -0.03
CA ASN A 19 -30.39 5.84 0.83
C ASN A 19 -30.84 4.55 0.12
N THR A 20 -29.88 3.82 -0.46
CA THR A 20 -30.20 2.62 -1.24
C THR A 20 -30.42 1.40 -0.34
N VAL A 21 -30.99 0.35 -0.94
CA VAL A 21 -31.08 -0.99 -0.35
C VAL A 21 -29.88 -1.88 -0.70
N ILE A 22 -28.91 -1.35 -1.45
CA ILE A 22 -27.73 -2.09 -1.91
C ILE A 22 -26.77 -2.26 -0.73
N THR A 23 -26.34 -3.48 -0.44
CA THR A 23 -25.39 -3.74 0.64
C THR A 23 -23.99 -3.25 0.30
N MET A 24 -23.23 -2.85 1.32
CA MET A 24 -21.83 -2.45 1.13
C MET A 24 -20.98 -3.59 0.56
N PRO A 25 -20.23 -3.35 -0.52
CA PRO A 25 -19.35 -4.37 -1.12
C PRO A 25 -18.28 -4.87 -0.14
N GLY A 26 -18.09 -6.18 -0.06
CA GLY A 26 -17.00 -6.77 0.74
C GLY A 26 -17.16 -6.68 2.26
N LEU A 27 -18.26 -6.11 2.77
CA LEU A 27 -18.63 -6.26 4.18
C LEU A 27 -19.32 -7.61 4.37
N HIS A 28 -18.59 -8.57 4.94
CA HIS A 28 -19.16 -9.87 5.28
C HIS A 28 -20.20 -9.72 6.40
N THR A 29 -21.46 -10.00 6.08
CA THR A 29 -22.49 -10.25 7.09
C THR A 29 -22.19 -11.59 7.75
N ASN A 30 -21.53 -11.55 8.91
CA ASN A 30 -21.76 -12.62 9.88
C ASN A 30 -23.25 -12.54 10.27
N GLN A 31 -23.93 -13.66 10.47
CA GLN A 31 -25.39 -13.72 10.68
C GLN A 31 -25.93 -12.84 11.83
N ARG A 32 -25.05 -12.23 12.65
CA ARG A 32 -25.38 -11.35 13.77
C ARG A 32 -25.19 -9.85 13.50
N THR A 33 -24.64 -9.44 12.37
CA THR A 33 -24.40 -8.01 12.08
C THR A 33 -25.50 -7.41 11.20
N VAL A 34 -25.95 -6.21 11.58
CA VAL A 34 -26.92 -5.41 10.80
C VAL A 34 -26.35 -5.16 9.40
N ARG A 35 -27.17 -5.40 8.37
CA ARG A 35 -26.80 -5.14 6.97
C ARG A 35 -26.54 -3.64 6.78
N VAL A 36 -25.29 -3.27 6.50
CA VAL A 36 -24.92 -1.90 6.12
C VAL A 36 -25.19 -1.70 4.63
N THR A 37 -25.99 -0.71 4.28
CA THR A 37 -26.33 -0.37 2.89
C THR A 37 -25.67 0.93 2.45
N ILE A 38 -25.62 1.16 1.14
CA ILE A 38 -25.06 2.39 0.56
C ILE A 38 -26.04 3.53 0.80
N LYS A 39 -25.64 4.46 1.67
CA LYS A 39 -26.34 5.72 1.93
C LYS A 39 -26.02 6.76 0.87
N SER A 40 -24.76 6.92 0.47
CA SER A 40 -24.34 7.83 -0.61
C SER A 40 -22.91 7.55 -1.03
N VAL A 41 -22.44 8.21 -2.09
CA VAL A 41 -21.06 8.15 -2.58
C VAL A 41 -20.42 9.54 -2.49
N GLU A 42 -19.16 9.61 -2.08
CA GLU A 42 -18.39 10.85 -1.99
C GLU A 42 -18.20 11.47 -3.39
N ASN A 43 -18.45 12.78 -3.50
CA ASN A 43 -18.33 13.46 -4.79
C ASN A 43 -16.86 13.66 -5.20
N ASN A 44 -15.92 13.72 -4.25
CA ASN A 44 -14.50 13.88 -4.58
C ASN A 44 -13.81 12.51 -4.75
N VAL A 45 -13.30 12.25 -5.94
CA VAL A 45 -12.56 11.02 -6.26
C VAL A 45 -11.08 11.35 -6.44
N ALA A 46 -10.24 10.82 -5.55
CA ALA A 46 -8.79 11.03 -5.64
C ALA A 46 -8.14 9.98 -6.55
N ILE A 47 -7.27 10.43 -7.46
CA ILE A 47 -6.45 9.56 -8.30
C ILE A 47 -5.07 9.43 -7.66
N LEU A 48 -4.63 8.20 -7.43
CA LEU A 48 -3.30 7.94 -6.88
C LEU A 48 -2.22 8.10 -7.98
N PRO A 49 -1.08 8.75 -7.69
CA PRO A 49 -0.05 9.06 -8.68
C PRO A 49 0.86 7.85 -8.96
N THR A 50 0.28 6.76 -9.45
CA THR A 50 1.01 5.56 -9.88
C THR A 50 0.79 5.31 -11.37
N LYS A 51 1.53 4.35 -11.96
CA LYS A 51 1.46 4.00 -13.39
C LYS A 51 0.03 3.70 -13.84
N THR A 52 -0.75 2.97 -13.02
CA THR A 52 -2.11 2.53 -13.35
C THR A 52 -3.19 3.52 -12.91
N ARG A 53 -2.82 4.64 -12.26
CA ARG A 53 -3.73 5.74 -11.84
C ARG A 53 -5.05 5.24 -11.23
N PRO A 54 -5.01 4.38 -10.19
CA PRO A 54 -6.21 3.85 -9.55
C PRO A 54 -6.94 4.97 -8.79
N LYS A 55 -8.25 4.77 -8.59
CA LYS A 55 -9.16 5.79 -8.05
C LYS A 55 -9.57 5.40 -6.64
N LYS A 56 -9.36 6.30 -5.67
CA LYS A 56 -9.84 6.16 -4.30
C LYS A 56 -11.29 6.63 -4.24
N LEU A 57 -12.20 5.70 -4.02
CA LEU A 57 -13.64 5.91 -3.88
C LEU A 57 -14.02 5.82 -2.41
N ILE A 58 -14.97 6.64 -1.97
CA ILE A 58 -15.49 6.61 -0.61
C ILE A 58 -17.01 6.49 -0.69
N PHE A 59 -17.56 5.50 0.01
CA PHE A 59 -18.99 5.24 0.13
C PHE A 59 -19.40 5.49 1.57
N TYR A 60 -20.55 6.12 1.79
CA TYR A 60 -21.11 6.31 3.11
C TYR A 60 -22.14 5.22 3.38
N GLY A 61 -21.98 4.52 4.50
CA GLY A 61 -22.89 3.48 4.95
C GLY A 61 -24.14 4.03 5.63
N SER A 62 -25.18 3.21 5.72
CA SER A 62 -26.36 3.47 6.57
C SER A 62 -26.02 3.54 8.06
N ASP A 63 -24.86 3.02 8.46
CA ASP A 63 -24.27 3.13 9.79
C ASP A 63 -23.56 4.47 10.05
N GLY A 64 -23.54 5.36 9.04
CA GLY A 64 -22.86 6.66 9.12
C GLY A 64 -21.35 6.61 8.94
N LYS A 65 -20.76 5.45 8.64
CA LYS A 65 -19.30 5.31 8.44
C LYS A 65 -18.90 5.49 6.98
N ALA A 66 -17.67 5.94 6.79
CA ALA A 66 -17.04 6.01 5.49
C ALA A 66 -16.32 4.69 5.18
N HIS A 67 -16.69 4.05 4.07
CA HIS A 67 -16.07 2.85 3.54
C HIS A 67 -15.26 3.23 2.30
N THR A 68 -13.94 3.11 2.41
CA THR A 68 -13.02 3.52 1.35
C THR A 68 -12.61 2.31 0.52
N TYR A 69 -12.57 2.47 -0.80
CA TYR A 69 -12.13 1.46 -1.75
C TYR A 69 -11.12 2.04 -2.74
N LEU A 70 -10.18 1.21 -3.16
CA LEU A 70 -9.34 1.45 -4.30
C LEU A 70 -9.95 0.76 -5.53
N PHE A 71 -10.42 1.57 -6.48
CA PHE A 71 -10.86 1.08 -7.77
C PHE A 71 -9.67 0.90 -8.70
N LYS A 72 -9.57 -0.31 -9.26
CA LYS A 72 -8.60 -0.66 -10.30
C LYS A 72 -9.36 -1.04 -11.56
N GLY A 73 -9.01 -0.36 -12.66
CA GLY A 73 -9.50 -0.66 -13.99
C GLY A 73 -8.38 -1.21 -14.86
N LEU A 74 -8.75 -2.05 -15.82
CA LEU A 74 -7.84 -2.78 -16.72
C LEU A 74 -6.94 -3.82 -16.01
N GLU A 75 -7.26 -4.16 -14.76
CA GLU A 75 -6.59 -5.20 -13.96
C GLU A 75 -7.60 -6.30 -13.64
N ASP A 76 -7.19 -7.56 -13.75
CA ASP A 76 -7.96 -8.72 -13.29
C ASP A 76 -7.65 -8.95 -11.80
N LEU A 77 -8.69 -8.90 -10.96
CA LEU A 77 -8.56 -9.05 -9.50
C LEU A 77 -9.05 -10.41 -8.98
N HIS A 78 -9.40 -11.35 -9.86
CA HIS A 78 -9.93 -12.65 -9.42
C HIS A 78 -8.89 -13.44 -8.62
N LEU A 79 -7.61 -13.39 -9.01
CA LEU A 79 -6.57 -14.08 -8.25
C LEU A 79 -6.42 -13.48 -6.84
N ASP A 80 -6.38 -12.15 -6.72
CA ASP A 80 -6.33 -11.46 -5.44
C ASP A 80 -7.52 -11.83 -4.54
N GLU A 81 -8.74 -11.90 -5.10
CA GLU A 81 -9.94 -12.37 -4.40
C GLU A 81 -9.74 -13.77 -3.81
N ARG A 82 -9.21 -14.72 -4.60
CA ARG A 82 -8.97 -16.10 -4.13
C ARG A 82 -7.92 -16.17 -3.04
N ILE A 83 -6.87 -15.36 -3.10
CA ILE A 83 -5.87 -15.28 -2.03
C ILE A 83 -6.49 -14.75 -0.74
N MET A 84 -7.36 -13.72 -0.81
CA MET A 84 -8.05 -13.21 0.37
C MET A 84 -9.02 -14.25 0.97
N GLN A 85 -9.69 -15.04 0.14
CA GLN A 85 -10.53 -16.16 0.58
C GLN A 85 -9.70 -17.24 1.28
N LEU A 86 -8.55 -17.63 0.72
CA LEU A 86 -7.63 -18.59 1.33
C LEU A 86 -7.21 -18.12 2.73
N LEU A 87 -6.79 -16.87 2.87
CA LEU A 87 -6.41 -16.29 4.17
C LEU A 87 -7.57 -16.33 5.17
N SER A 88 -8.80 -16.10 4.73
CA SER A 88 -9.99 -16.20 5.57
C SER A 88 -10.21 -17.63 6.09
N ILE A 89 -10.03 -18.64 5.24
CA ILE A 89 -10.12 -20.05 5.62
C ILE A 89 -9.00 -20.40 6.61
N THR A 90 -7.76 -20.00 6.33
CA THR A 90 -6.61 -20.21 7.23
C THR A 90 -6.87 -19.60 8.60
N ASN A 91 -7.37 -18.36 8.66
CA ASN A 91 -7.73 -17.72 9.93
C ASN A 91 -8.83 -18.47 10.69
N THR A 92 -9.76 -19.10 9.98
CA THR A 92 -10.83 -19.91 10.60
C THR A 92 -10.26 -21.18 11.22
N MET A 93 -9.26 -21.80 10.58
CA MET A 93 -8.54 -22.96 11.13
C MET A 93 -7.70 -22.56 12.35
N LEU A 94 -6.93 -21.48 12.25
CA LEU A 94 -6.10 -20.96 13.34
C LEU A 94 -6.91 -20.53 14.57
N ALA A 95 -8.13 -20.02 14.36
CA ALA A 95 -9.01 -19.62 15.46
C ALA A 95 -9.45 -20.83 16.32
N ARG A 96 -9.71 -21.99 15.70
CA ARG A 96 -10.10 -23.22 16.41
C ARG A 96 -9.01 -23.72 17.35
N ASP A 97 -7.75 -23.61 16.93
CA ASP A 97 -6.61 -24.05 17.74
C ASP A 97 -6.31 -23.07 18.90
N SER A 98 -6.73 -21.80 18.76
CA SER A 98 -6.50 -20.76 19.78
C SER A 98 -7.49 -20.77 20.95
N GLU A 99 -8.58 -21.54 20.91
CA GLU A 99 -9.53 -21.69 22.02
C GLU A 99 -8.88 -22.26 23.30
N ASN A 100 -7.68 -22.85 23.20
CA ASN A 100 -6.90 -23.38 24.32
C ASN A 100 -5.74 -22.47 24.79
N ASN A 101 -5.53 -21.30 24.17
CA ASN A 101 -4.43 -20.39 24.49
C ASN A 101 -4.91 -18.93 24.59
N ASP A 102 -5.24 -18.51 25.81
CA ASP A 102 -5.82 -17.18 26.14
C ASP A 102 -4.99 -15.96 25.66
N ASN A 103 -3.72 -16.14 25.28
CA ASN A 103 -2.80 -15.03 25.05
C ASN A 103 -2.29 -14.86 23.61
N GLN A 104 -2.65 -15.73 22.65
CA GLN A 104 -2.06 -15.65 21.31
C GLN A 104 -3.03 -15.98 20.18
N THR A 105 -3.74 -14.95 19.70
CA THR A 105 -4.58 -15.06 18.52
C THR A 105 -3.72 -14.99 17.25
N TYR A 106 -3.42 -16.14 16.65
CA TYR A 106 -2.81 -16.19 15.33
C TYR A 106 -3.81 -15.72 14.26
N ARG A 107 -3.53 -14.59 13.61
CA ARG A 107 -4.40 -14.06 12.56
C ARG A 107 -3.61 -13.38 11.46
N ALA A 108 -3.74 -13.90 10.25
CA ALA A 108 -3.32 -13.22 9.03
C ALA A 108 -4.33 -12.12 8.69
N ARG A 109 -3.95 -10.84 8.79
CA ARG A 109 -4.83 -9.74 8.38
C ARG A 109 -5.05 -9.82 6.86
N HIS A 110 -6.30 -9.70 6.43
CA HIS A 110 -6.71 -9.68 5.04
C HIS A 110 -7.75 -8.57 4.82
N TYR A 111 -7.99 -8.21 3.55
CA TYR A 111 -8.95 -7.18 3.13
C TYR A 111 -9.88 -7.75 2.07
N SER A 112 -11.02 -7.11 1.83
CA SER A 112 -11.98 -7.59 0.83
C SER A 112 -11.60 -7.09 -0.57
N VAL A 113 -11.62 -7.99 -1.54
CA VAL A 113 -11.45 -7.72 -2.97
C VAL A 113 -12.75 -8.09 -3.67
N ILE A 114 -13.30 -7.18 -4.47
CA ILE A 114 -14.59 -7.32 -5.14
C ILE A 114 -14.36 -7.15 -6.65
N PRO A 115 -14.17 -8.26 -7.40
CA PRO A 115 -14.17 -8.21 -8.85
C PRO A 115 -15.53 -7.69 -9.35
N LEU A 116 -15.50 -6.70 -10.24
CA LEU A 116 -16.71 -6.14 -10.89
C LEU A 116 -16.88 -6.66 -12.33
N GLY A 117 -15.87 -7.37 -12.84
CA GLY A 117 -15.82 -7.94 -14.17
C GLY A 117 -14.44 -8.51 -14.45
N PRO A 118 -14.15 -8.94 -15.69
CA PRO A 118 -12.87 -9.59 -16.03
C PRO A 118 -11.66 -8.67 -15.94
N ARG A 119 -11.87 -7.35 -15.93
CA ARG A 119 -10.79 -6.34 -15.98
C ARG A 119 -11.04 -5.15 -15.06
N SER A 120 -11.84 -5.31 -14.02
CA SER A 120 -12.09 -4.25 -13.06
C SER A 120 -12.51 -4.81 -11.71
N GLY A 121 -12.23 -4.04 -10.67
CA GLY A 121 -12.76 -4.32 -9.35
C GLY A 121 -12.37 -3.30 -8.30
N LEU A 122 -12.84 -3.57 -7.08
CA LEU A 122 -12.61 -2.77 -5.89
C LEU A 122 -11.74 -3.55 -4.92
N ILE A 123 -10.81 -2.85 -4.28
CA ILE A 123 -10.03 -3.36 -3.16
C ILE A 123 -10.37 -2.50 -1.94
N SER A 124 -10.72 -3.12 -0.82
CA SER A 124 -11.00 -2.38 0.41
C SER A 124 -9.74 -1.67 0.89
N TRP A 125 -9.90 -0.40 1.25
CA TRP A 125 -8.80 0.38 1.80
C TRP A 125 -8.57 -0.02 3.26
N VAL A 126 -7.30 -0.15 3.63
CA VAL A 126 -6.91 -0.41 5.02
C VAL A 126 -6.47 0.91 5.63
N ASP A 127 -7.23 1.40 6.59
CA ASP A 127 -6.89 2.60 7.33
C ASP A 127 -5.90 2.30 8.48
N ASN A 128 -5.29 3.37 9.00
CA ASN A 128 -4.40 3.32 10.17
C ASN A 128 -3.17 2.41 10.01
N VAL A 129 -2.68 2.25 8.77
CA VAL A 129 -1.41 1.57 8.48
C VAL A 129 -0.35 2.59 8.07
N THR A 130 0.86 2.43 8.60
CA THR A 130 2.03 3.21 8.20
C THR A 130 2.97 2.33 7.39
N PRO A 131 3.25 2.65 6.13
CA PRO A 131 4.25 1.92 5.35
C PRO A 131 5.63 2.03 6.00
N LEU A 132 6.38 0.93 6.11
CA LEU A 132 7.74 0.93 6.69
C LEU A 132 8.68 1.92 5.99
N PHE A 133 8.57 2.05 4.66
CA PHE A 133 9.37 3.01 3.90
C PHE A 133 9.14 4.48 4.34
N ALA A 134 7.98 4.79 4.92
CA ALA A 134 7.72 6.13 5.45
C ALA A 134 8.59 6.44 6.69
N LEU A 135 8.90 5.43 7.52
CA LEU A 135 9.80 5.57 8.67
C LEU A 135 11.22 5.89 8.19
N TYR A 136 11.73 5.08 7.26
CA TYR A 136 13.05 5.30 6.64
C TYR A 136 13.16 6.68 5.99
N LYS A 137 12.15 7.09 5.20
CA LYS A 137 12.13 8.41 4.55
C LYS A 137 12.09 9.57 5.56
N ARG A 138 11.37 9.42 6.68
CA ARG A 138 11.35 10.43 7.75
C ARG A 138 12.72 10.58 8.39
N TRP A 139 13.40 9.48 8.68
CA TRP A 139 14.77 9.50 9.17
C TRP A 139 15.71 10.20 8.19
N GLN A 140 15.70 9.85 6.90
CA GLN A 140 16.55 10.50 5.89
C GLN A 140 16.32 12.00 5.80
N ASN A 141 15.06 12.45 5.84
CA ASN A 141 14.74 13.88 5.86
C ASN A 141 15.28 14.59 7.10
N ARG A 142 15.23 13.93 8.27
CA ARG A 142 15.79 14.45 9.52
C ARG A 142 17.30 14.62 9.42
N GLU A 143 18.01 13.59 8.95
CA GLU A 143 19.47 13.66 8.75
C GLU A 143 19.85 14.75 7.74
N ALA A 144 19.15 14.83 6.61
CA ALA A 144 19.36 15.87 5.61
C ALA A 144 19.13 17.28 6.18
N ALA A 145 18.11 17.47 7.03
CA ALA A 145 17.86 18.74 7.69
C ALA A 145 18.98 19.12 8.67
N ILE A 146 19.48 18.16 9.46
CA ILE A 146 20.61 18.37 10.38
C ILE A 146 21.86 18.79 9.61
N ILE A 147 22.19 18.09 8.52
CA ILE A 147 23.37 18.41 7.69
C ILE A 147 23.18 19.78 7.02
N SER A 148 21.98 20.08 6.54
CA SER A 148 21.68 21.36 5.91
C SER A 148 21.88 22.53 6.87
N ALA A 149 21.45 22.38 8.13
CA ALA A 149 21.66 23.37 9.18
C ALA A 149 23.14 23.57 9.52
N LYS A 150 23.95 22.51 9.55
CA LYS A 150 25.39 22.61 9.84
C LYS A 150 26.21 23.22 8.70
N THR A 151 25.81 23.01 7.45
CA THR A 151 26.61 23.37 6.27
C THR A 151 26.12 24.62 5.55
N ASN A 152 25.00 25.22 5.98
CA ASN A 152 24.30 26.30 5.28
C ASN A 152 24.01 25.99 3.79
N LYS A 153 23.90 24.71 3.43
CA LYS A 153 23.60 24.23 2.08
C LYS A 153 22.38 23.32 2.12
N THR A 154 21.49 23.46 1.15
CA THR A 154 20.31 22.58 1.04
C THR A 154 20.74 21.17 0.62
N VAL A 155 20.53 20.19 1.49
CA VAL A 155 20.78 18.77 1.20
C VAL A 155 19.46 18.10 0.84
N ASN A 156 19.37 17.56 -0.37
CA ASN A 156 18.21 16.80 -0.83
C ASN A 156 18.37 15.33 -0.51
N VAL A 157 17.28 14.70 -0.05
CA VAL A 157 17.25 13.25 0.17
C VAL A 157 17.32 12.53 -1.18
N LEU A 158 18.31 11.65 -1.30
CA LEU A 158 18.54 10.82 -2.48
C LEU A 158 17.53 9.68 -2.57
N ARG A 159 17.24 9.24 -3.79
CA ARG A 159 16.40 8.05 -4.03
C ARG A 159 17.17 6.78 -3.65
N PRO A 160 16.49 5.69 -3.26
CA PRO A 160 17.15 4.42 -2.92
C PRO A 160 18.10 3.90 -4.01
N SER A 161 17.71 4.07 -5.28
CA SER A 161 18.57 3.70 -6.41
C SER A 161 19.86 4.52 -6.45
N GLU A 162 19.77 5.83 -6.20
CA GLU A 162 20.94 6.73 -6.21
C GLU A 162 21.89 6.39 -5.08
N LEU A 163 21.37 6.14 -3.87
CA LEU A 163 22.18 5.71 -2.72
C LEU A 163 22.95 4.43 -3.04
N PHE A 164 22.27 3.43 -3.62
CA PHE A 164 22.89 2.17 -4.01
C PHE A 164 23.99 2.37 -5.06
N TYR A 165 23.72 3.09 -6.15
CA TYR A 165 24.70 3.29 -7.23
C TYR A 165 25.87 4.19 -6.82
N ASN A 166 25.66 5.15 -5.92
CA ASN A 166 26.74 5.99 -5.40
C ASN A 166 27.79 5.18 -4.63
N LYS A 167 27.38 4.09 -3.96
CA LYS A 167 28.29 3.15 -3.28
C LYS A 167 28.87 2.11 -4.23
N LEU A 168 28.06 1.61 -5.17
CA LEU A 168 28.46 0.55 -6.08
C LEU A 168 29.48 1.00 -7.14
N ASN A 169 29.25 2.15 -7.79
CA ASN A 169 30.01 2.58 -8.95
C ASN A 169 31.52 2.78 -8.66
N PRO A 170 31.95 3.37 -7.52
CA PRO A 170 33.36 3.45 -7.17
C PRO A 170 34.03 2.07 -7.05
N LEU A 171 33.38 1.14 -6.35
CA LEU A 171 33.92 -0.22 -6.14
C LEU A 171 34.01 -1.03 -7.44
N LEU A 172 33.03 -0.88 -8.34
CA LEU A 172 33.10 -1.52 -9.65
C LEU A 172 34.23 -0.93 -10.51
N LYS A 173 34.43 0.39 -10.45
CA LYS A 173 35.52 1.06 -11.18
C LYS A 173 36.89 0.64 -10.68
N GLU A 174 37.06 0.49 -9.36
CA GLU A 174 38.29 -0.01 -8.75
C GLU A 174 38.59 -1.46 -9.14
N ALA A 175 37.55 -2.29 -9.25
CA ALA A 175 37.67 -3.66 -9.74
C ALA A 175 37.84 -3.79 -11.27
N GLY A 176 37.75 -2.68 -12.02
CA GLY A 176 37.82 -2.68 -13.48
C GLY A 176 36.62 -3.33 -14.19
N ILE A 177 35.46 -3.38 -13.54
CA ILE A 177 34.25 -4.07 -14.03
C ILE A 177 33.25 -3.07 -14.60
N SER A 178 32.61 -3.44 -15.71
CA SER A 178 31.59 -2.60 -16.35
C SER A 178 30.34 -2.42 -15.46
N THR A 179 29.80 -1.20 -15.47
CA THR A 179 28.55 -0.85 -14.78
C THR A 179 27.29 -1.32 -15.54
N GLU A 180 27.42 -1.77 -16.79
CA GLU A 180 26.27 -2.13 -17.65
C GLU A 180 25.81 -3.57 -17.43
N SER A 181 26.75 -4.50 -17.21
CA SER A 181 26.48 -5.92 -17.08
C SER A 181 26.21 -6.34 -15.64
N ARG A 182 24.98 -6.13 -15.14
CA ARG A 182 24.58 -6.54 -13.77
C ARG A 182 24.86 -8.00 -13.43
N LYS A 183 24.82 -8.90 -14.41
CA LYS A 183 25.11 -10.34 -14.23
C LYS A 183 26.58 -10.62 -13.88
N GLU A 184 27.47 -9.71 -14.25
CA GLU A 184 28.93 -9.85 -14.07
C GLU A 184 29.41 -9.22 -12.74
N TRP A 185 28.51 -8.59 -11.98
CA TRP A 185 28.89 -7.92 -10.74
C TRP A 185 29.32 -8.93 -9.66
N PRO A 186 30.52 -8.78 -9.08
CA PRO A 186 31.00 -9.67 -8.03
C PRO A 186 30.11 -9.63 -6.79
N VAL A 187 29.80 -10.81 -6.25
CA VAL A 187 29.01 -10.94 -5.01
C VAL A 187 29.72 -10.31 -3.82
N SER A 188 31.06 -10.32 -3.79
CA SER A 188 31.86 -9.67 -2.75
C SER A 188 31.59 -8.18 -2.67
N ILE A 189 31.60 -7.48 -3.81
CA ILE A 189 31.30 -6.05 -3.91
C ILE A 189 29.86 -5.77 -3.48
N LEU A 190 28.90 -6.58 -3.91
CA LEU A 190 27.49 -6.40 -3.51
C LEU A 190 27.29 -6.57 -2.00
N LYS A 191 27.99 -7.52 -1.37
CA LYS A 191 27.97 -7.72 0.08
C LYS A 191 28.59 -6.52 0.82
N GLN A 192 29.69 -5.98 0.29
CA GLN A 192 30.32 -4.79 0.86
C GLN A 192 29.36 -3.58 0.81
N VAL A 193 28.73 -3.32 -0.33
CA VAL A 193 27.75 -2.22 -0.47
C VAL A 193 26.58 -2.40 0.51
N LEU A 194 26.07 -3.63 0.66
CA LEU A 194 25.00 -3.91 1.63
C LEU A 194 25.45 -3.63 3.07
N GLN A 195 26.66 -4.05 3.43
CA GLN A 195 27.20 -3.83 4.77
C GLN A 195 27.32 -2.34 5.07
N GLU A 196 27.90 -1.54 4.17
CA GLU A 196 28.04 -0.10 4.34
C GLU A 196 26.68 0.58 4.52
N LEU A 197 25.69 0.28 3.67
CA LEU A 197 24.34 0.86 3.77
C LEU A 197 23.61 0.44 5.06
N THR A 198 23.90 -0.75 5.57
CA THR A 198 23.34 -1.26 6.82
C THR A 198 23.96 -0.57 8.03
N GLU A 199 25.27 -0.29 8.00
CA GLU A 199 25.97 0.44 9.06
C GLU A 199 25.55 1.91 9.12
N GLU A 200 25.20 2.52 7.98
CA GLU A 200 24.69 3.89 7.92
C GLU A 200 23.26 4.04 8.47
N THR A 201 22.46 2.98 8.43
CA THR A 201 21.05 3.03 8.83
C THR A 201 20.88 2.50 10.27
N PRO A 202 20.32 3.29 11.20
CA PRO A 202 20.07 2.84 12.57
C PRO A 202 19.08 1.67 12.59
N ARG A 203 19.27 0.75 13.54
CA ARG A 203 18.41 -0.45 13.68
C ARG A 203 17.09 -0.17 14.38
N ASP A 204 16.97 0.97 15.04
CA ASP A 204 15.88 1.41 15.92
C ASP A 204 15.06 2.58 15.32
N LEU A 205 14.76 2.50 14.02
CA LEU A 205 13.95 3.48 13.28
C LEU A 205 12.49 3.60 13.75
#